data_AF-A0A093G3C9-F1
#
_entry.id   AF-A0A093G3C9-F1
#
_cell.length_a   1.000
_cell.length_b   1.000
_cell.length_c   1.000
_cell.angle_alpha   90.00
_cell.angle_beta   90.00
_cell.angle_gamma   90.00
#
_symmetry.space_group_name_H-M   'P 1'
#
loop_
_entity.id
_entity.type
_entity.pdbx_description
1 polymer ?
#
loop_
_entity_poly.entity_id
_entity_poly.type
_entity_poly.pdbx_seq_one_letter_code
_entity_poly.pdbx_strand_id
1 'polypeptide(L)'
;NASMLSYILLSGLLLSVQAQNCTVREVIRFTNHLLKEGSLSCPCGGTAASSCSCLPIPEPGHELPCFVEGTEYLLRNNFTSSTVVEWLNLTFQIQLDRNLCESLARGDQCQYKTKGNVKAFLDRILTAYQGINK
;
A
#
# COMPACT_ATOMS: atom_id res chain seq x y z
N ASN A 1 31.56 -37.38 9.75
CA ASN A 1 30.30 -37.13 9.01
C ASN A 1 29.31 -36.18 9.71
N ALA A 2 29.67 -35.52 10.81
CA ALA A 2 28.82 -34.52 11.47
C ALA A 2 28.84 -33.13 10.80
N SER A 3 29.86 -32.79 10.02
CA SER A 3 30.02 -31.43 9.47
C SER A 3 29.16 -31.14 8.23
N MET A 4 28.83 -32.15 7.43
CA MET A 4 28.00 -31.99 6.22
C MET A 4 26.56 -31.55 6.55
N LEU A 5 25.98 -32.12 7.62
CA LEU A 5 24.61 -31.78 8.04
C LEU A 5 24.52 -30.33 8.53
N SER A 6 25.53 -29.86 9.25
CA SER A 6 25.63 -28.48 9.73
C SER A 6 25.69 -27.47 8.58
N TYR A 7 26.45 -27.77 7.52
CA TYR A 7 26.52 -26.92 6.32
C TYR A 7 25.20 -26.87 5.56
N ILE A 8 24.48 -28.00 5.46
CA ILE A 8 23.17 -28.06 4.79
C ILE A 8 22.10 -27.27 5.58
N LEU A 9 22.11 -27.38 6.91
CA LEU A 9 21.18 -26.63 7.77
C LEU A 9 21.48 -25.12 7.75
N LEU A 10 22.75 -24.72 7.75
CA LEU A 10 23.13 -23.31 7.71
C LEU A 10 22.84 -22.66 6.34
N SER A 11 22.96 -23.41 5.25
CA SER A 11 22.68 -22.93 3.90
C SER A 11 21.18 -22.80 3.59
N GLY A 12 20.33 -23.64 4.19
CA GLY A 12 18.87 -23.48 4.12
C GLY A 12 18.35 -22.23 4.85
N LEU A 13 18.98 -21.85 5.97
CA LEU A 13 18.64 -20.66 6.76
C LEU A 13 18.95 -19.33 6.06
N LEU A 14 19.90 -19.32 5.12
CA LEU A 14 20.32 -18.11 4.40
C LEU A 14 19.53 -17.85 3.11
N LEU A 15 18.68 -18.81 2.68
CA LEU A 15 17.92 -18.73 1.43
C LEU A 15 16.45 -18.32 1.59
N SER A 16 16.03 -17.91 2.79
CA SER A 16 14.76 -17.20 2.98
C SER A 16 14.85 -15.75 2.50
N VAL A 17 15.35 -15.54 1.27
CA VAL A 17 14.97 -14.36 0.49
C VAL A 17 13.52 -14.60 0.12
N GLN A 18 12.60 -14.14 0.96
CA GLN A 18 11.19 -14.08 0.61
C GLN A 18 11.11 -13.19 -0.64
N ALA A 19 10.93 -13.79 -1.80
CA ALA A 19 10.55 -13.06 -2.99
C ALA A 19 9.21 -12.39 -2.67
N GLN A 20 9.24 -11.09 -2.40
CA GLN A 20 8.05 -10.31 -2.10
C GLN A 20 7.22 -10.27 -3.39
N ASN A 21 6.18 -11.11 -3.44
CA ASN A 21 5.36 -11.29 -4.63
C ASN A 21 4.36 -10.14 -4.77
N CYS A 22 4.90 -8.94 -4.97
CA CYS A 22 4.14 -7.69 -5.08
C CYS A 22 3.90 -7.33 -6.53
N THR A 23 2.68 -6.86 -6.84
CA THR A 23 2.31 -6.33 -8.16
C THR A 23 2.84 -4.90 -8.34
N VAL A 24 4.15 -4.73 -8.23
CA VAL A 24 4.80 -3.41 -8.07
C VAL A 24 4.61 -2.52 -9.30
N ARG A 25 4.82 -3.06 -10.49
CA ARG A 25 4.87 -2.29 -11.73
C ARG A 25 3.52 -1.63 -12.03
N GLU A 26 2.45 -2.40 -11.97
CA GLU A 26 1.10 -1.91 -12.25
C GLU A 26 0.63 -0.92 -11.19
N VAL A 27 0.90 -1.18 -9.90
CA VAL A 27 0.56 -0.24 -8.83
C VAL A 27 1.25 1.11 -9.08
N ILE A 28 2.56 1.13 -9.33
CA ILE A 28 3.29 2.37 -9.65
C ILE A 28 2.68 3.07 -10.86
N ARG A 29 2.34 2.32 -11.93
CA ARG A 29 1.75 2.88 -13.15
C ARG A 29 0.41 3.56 -12.87
N PHE A 30 -0.50 2.88 -12.18
CA PHE A 30 -1.84 3.38 -11.91
C PHE A 30 -1.84 4.52 -10.90
N THR A 31 -1.02 4.44 -9.85
CA THR A 31 -0.86 5.56 -8.91
C THR A 31 -0.32 6.81 -9.60
N ASN A 32 0.66 6.68 -10.50
CA ASN A 32 1.14 7.82 -11.30
C ASN A 32 0.07 8.39 -12.23
N HIS A 33 -0.79 7.55 -12.78
CA HIS A 33 -1.91 8.01 -13.61
C HIS A 33 -2.90 8.84 -12.77
N LEU A 34 -3.30 8.36 -11.59
CA LEU A 34 -4.18 9.09 -10.67
C LEU A 34 -3.56 10.40 -10.16
N LEU A 35 -2.25 10.44 -9.94
CA LEU A 35 -1.54 11.68 -9.57
C LEU A 35 -1.57 12.73 -10.68
N LYS A 36 -1.53 12.31 -11.96
CA LYS A 36 -1.56 13.21 -13.13
C LYS A 36 -2.93 13.80 -13.42
N GLU A 37 -4.01 13.08 -13.11
CA GLU A 37 -5.38 13.53 -13.38
C GLU A 37 -5.86 14.67 -12.47
N GLY A 38 -5.03 15.10 -11.50
CA GLY A 38 -5.35 16.20 -10.60
C GLY A 38 -6.14 15.69 -9.40
N SER A 39 -5.42 15.20 -8.39
CA SER A 39 -6.03 14.92 -7.08
C SER A 39 -6.30 16.24 -6.37
N LEU A 40 -7.55 16.46 -5.96
CA LEU A 40 -7.97 17.67 -5.24
C LEU A 40 -7.10 17.86 -3.98
N SER A 41 -6.40 18.99 -3.92
CA SER A 41 -5.59 19.39 -2.77
C SER A 41 -6.47 20.12 -1.76
N CYS A 42 -7.25 19.36 -1.00
CA CYS A 42 -8.08 19.92 0.05
C CYS A 42 -7.41 19.84 1.44
N PRO A 43 -7.71 20.77 2.37
CA PRO A 43 -7.17 20.71 3.72
C PRO A 43 -7.86 19.62 4.55
N CYS A 44 -7.07 18.64 5.01
CA CYS A 44 -7.52 17.53 5.88
C CYS A 44 -7.12 17.69 7.35
N GLY A 45 -6.61 18.86 7.73
CA GLY A 45 -6.12 19.17 9.09
C GLY A 45 -7.07 20.00 9.97
N GLY A 46 -8.35 20.15 9.61
CA GLY A 46 -9.32 20.99 10.33
C GLY A 46 -10.44 20.20 11.01
N THR A 47 -10.92 20.71 12.15
CA THR A 47 -12.05 20.16 12.94
C THR A 47 -13.43 20.36 12.32
N ALA A 48 -13.53 21.07 11.19
CA ALA A 48 -14.79 21.25 10.48
C ALA A 48 -15.08 20.04 9.56
N ALA A 49 -16.34 19.62 9.53
CA ALA A 49 -16.83 18.65 8.55
C ALA A 49 -16.71 19.25 7.13
N SER A 50 -15.56 19.04 6.49
CA SER A 50 -15.36 19.39 5.09
C SER A 50 -15.88 18.24 4.21
N SER A 51 -16.40 18.57 3.03
CA SER A 51 -16.78 17.60 1.99
C SER A 51 -15.57 16.89 1.36
N CYS A 52 -14.41 16.93 2.01
CA CYS A 52 -13.15 16.51 1.43
C CYS A 52 -12.79 15.08 1.86
N SER A 53 -12.35 14.30 0.88
CA SER A 53 -11.87 12.94 1.09
C SER A 53 -10.56 12.94 1.88
N CYS A 54 -10.66 12.80 3.19
CA CYS A 54 -9.51 12.68 4.08
C CYS A 54 -9.19 11.21 4.34
N LEU A 55 -8.06 10.79 3.78
CA LEU A 55 -7.62 9.40 3.69
C LEU A 55 -6.56 9.10 4.75
N PRO A 56 -6.46 7.84 5.23
CA PRO A 56 -5.46 7.45 6.22
C PRO A 56 -4.04 7.60 5.66
N ILE A 57 -3.13 8.19 6.43
CA ILE A 57 -1.69 8.16 6.13
C ILE A 57 -1.04 7.05 6.96
N PRO A 58 -0.69 5.90 6.35
CA PRO A 58 -0.28 4.71 7.10
C PRO A 58 0.99 4.90 7.90
N GLU A 59 0.96 4.35 9.11
CA GLU A 59 2.16 4.03 9.87
C GLU A 59 2.98 2.93 9.18
N PRO A 60 4.32 2.91 9.38
CA PRO A 60 5.18 1.89 8.76
C PRO A 60 4.78 0.47 9.15
N GLY A 61 4.64 -0.41 8.16
CA GLY A 61 4.19 -1.80 8.30
C GLY A 61 2.67 -1.99 8.26
N HIS A 62 1.89 -0.90 8.18
CA HIS A 62 0.42 -0.91 8.08
C HIS A 62 -0.08 -0.29 6.77
N GLU A 63 0.81 -0.15 5.79
CA GLU A 63 0.50 0.46 4.49
C GLU A 63 -0.63 -0.26 3.76
N LEU A 64 -0.52 -1.57 3.57
CA LEU A 64 -1.45 -2.33 2.73
C LEU A 64 -2.91 -2.28 3.23
N PRO A 65 -3.23 -2.54 4.51
CA PRO A 65 -4.60 -2.41 4.98
C PRO A 65 -5.12 -0.96 4.89
N CYS A 66 -4.27 0.05 5.08
CA CYS A 66 -4.67 1.45 4.86
C CYS A 66 -4.89 1.79 3.38
N PHE A 67 -4.17 1.13 2.46
CA PHE A 67 -4.40 1.30 1.03
C PHE A 67 -5.73 0.70 0.62
N VAL A 68 -6.13 -0.45 1.18
CA VAL A 68 -7.47 -1.02 1.03
C VAL A 68 -8.54 -0.05 1.53
N GLU A 69 -8.47 0.38 2.80
CA GLU A 69 -9.44 1.30 3.40
C GLU A 69 -9.56 2.61 2.60
N GLY A 70 -8.43 3.21 2.25
CA GLY A 70 -8.41 4.48 1.55
C GLY A 70 -8.95 4.40 0.12
N THR A 71 -8.62 3.34 -0.63
CA THR A 71 -9.17 3.17 -1.99
C THR A 71 -10.65 2.78 -1.97
N GLU A 72 -11.10 2.03 -0.97
CA GLU A 72 -12.53 1.76 -0.77
C GLU A 72 -13.31 3.06 -0.49
N TYR A 73 -12.74 3.93 0.35
CA TYR A 73 -13.32 5.25 0.59
C TYR A 73 -13.41 6.07 -0.70
N LEU A 74 -12.39 6.07 -1.55
CA LEU A 74 -12.40 6.78 -2.83
C LEU A 74 -13.51 6.28 -3.76
N LEU A 75 -13.73 4.96 -3.82
CA LEU A 75 -14.81 4.35 -4.61
C LEU A 75 -16.18 4.77 -4.10
N ARG A 76 -16.41 4.71 -2.78
CA ARG A 76 -17.70 5.08 -2.15
C ARG A 76 -18.05 6.56 -2.35
N ASN A 77 -17.06 7.42 -2.51
CA ASN A 77 -17.23 8.86 -2.68
C ASN A 77 -17.10 9.33 -4.14
N ASN A 78 -17.24 8.42 -5.11
CA ASN A 78 -17.23 8.72 -6.55
C ASN A 78 -16.00 9.50 -7.02
N PHE A 79 -14.82 9.12 -6.54
CA PHE A 79 -13.57 9.70 -7.05
C PHE A 79 -13.44 9.48 -8.57
N THR A 80 -12.81 10.44 -9.25
CA THR A 80 -12.52 10.34 -10.69
C THR A 80 -11.71 9.10 -11.01
N SER A 81 -11.92 8.50 -12.18
CA SER A 81 -11.21 7.27 -12.60
C SER A 81 -11.45 6.07 -11.68
N SER A 82 -12.73 5.86 -11.32
CA SER A 82 -13.19 4.77 -10.46
C SER A 82 -12.68 3.39 -10.90
N THR A 83 -12.58 3.10 -12.20
CA THR A 83 -12.02 1.83 -12.70
C THR A 83 -10.55 1.62 -12.30
N VAL A 84 -9.74 2.68 -12.31
CA VAL A 84 -8.32 2.60 -11.90
C VAL A 84 -8.21 2.44 -10.38
N VAL A 85 -9.06 3.14 -9.63
CA VAL A 85 -9.13 3.00 -8.17
C VAL A 85 -9.61 1.59 -7.78
N GLU A 86 -10.58 1.04 -8.50
CA GLU A 86 -11.11 -0.32 -8.29
C GLU A 86 -10.01 -1.35 -8.53
N TRP A 87 -9.25 -1.21 -9.62
CA TRP A 87 -8.11 -2.09 -9.88
C TRP A 87 -7.06 -2.05 -8.77
N LEU A 88 -6.72 -0.85 -8.27
CA LEU A 88 -5.81 -0.69 -7.14
C LEU A 88 -6.36 -1.33 -5.86
N ASN A 89 -7.64 -1.09 -5.54
CA ASN A 89 -8.30 -1.65 -4.36
C ASN A 89 -8.28 -3.18 -4.38
N LEU A 90 -8.68 -3.79 -5.50
CA LEU A 90 -8.64 -5.25 -5.70
C LEU A 90 -7.22 -5.79 -5.57
N THR A 91 -6.23 -5.08 -6.12
CA THR A 91 -4.81 -5.48 -6.01
C THR A 91 -4.34 -5.46 -4.56
N PHE A 92 -4.68 -4.43 -3.79
CA PHE A 92 -4.32 -4.33 -2.39
C PHE A 92 -5.02 -5.40 -1.54
N GLN A 93 -6.30 -5.68 -1.81
CA GLN A 93 -7.05 -6.75 -1.16
C GLN A 93 -6.40 -8.12 -1.42
N ILE A 94 -6.11 -8.45 -2.68
CA ILE A 94 -5.47 -9.73 -3.04
C ILE A 94 -4.11 -9.86 -2.36
N GLN A 95 -3.32 -8.78 -2.30
CA GLN A 95 -2.02 -8.81 -1.63
C GLN A 95 -2.19 -8.99 -0.12
N LEU A 96 -3.16 -8.34 0.51
CA LEU A 96 -3.42 -8.47 1.94
C LEU A 96 -3.91 -9.87 2.29
N ASP A 97 -4.93 -10.38 1.60
CA ASP A 97 -5.56 -11.68 1.85
C ASP A 97 -4.58 -12.86 1.66
N ARG A 98 -3.61 -12.69 0.76
CA ARG A 98 -2.60 -13.72 0.46
C ARG A 98 -1.29 -13.52 1.20
N ASN A 99 -1.21 -12.57 2.13
CA ASN A 99 0.02 -12.20 2.85
C ASN A 99 1.20 -11.91 1.91
N LEU A 100 0.91 -11.26 0.77
CA LEU A 100 1.94 -10.74 -0.13
C LEU A 100 2.39 -9.37 0.38
N CYS A 101 3.56 -8.91 -0.07
CA CYS A 101 4.07 -7.62 0.35
C CYS A 101 4.22 -7.49 1.87
N GLU A 102 4.79 -8.50 2.54
CA GLU A 102 4.94 -8.54 4.01
C GLU A 102 5.58 -7.26 4.61
N SER A 103 6.41 -6.54 3.85
CA SER A 103 7.00 -5.26 4.26
C SER A 103 5.96 -4.15 4.46
N LEU A 104 4.80 -4.25 3.80
CA LEU A 104 3.68 -3.30 3.83
C LEU A 104 2.52 -3.77 4.73
N ALA A 105 2.56 -5.01 5.20
CA ALA A 105 1.41 -5.68 5.83
C ALA A 105 1.83 -6.50 7.06
N ARG A 106 2.55 -5.88 8.00
CA ARG A 106 2.92 -6.50 9.27
C ARG A 106 1.71 -6.66 10.21
N GLY A 107 0.65 -5.89 9.99
CA GLY A 107 -0.65 -6.03 10.65
C GLY A 107 -1.79 -6.18 9.64
N ASP A 108 -2.92 -6.69 10.12
CA ASP A 108 -4.17 -6.89 9.37
C ASP A 108 -5.07 -5.64 9.36
N GLN A 109 -4.82 -4.69 10.26
CA GLN A 109 -5.58 -3.46 10.40
C GLN A 109 -4.81 -2.23 9.95
N CYS A 110 -5.54 -1.27 9.39
CA CYS A 110 -5.00 0.05 9.07
C CYS A 110 -4.69 0.82 10.36
N GLN A 111 -3.45 1.27 10.49
CA GLN A 111 -3.02 2.13 11.58
C GLN A 111 -2.48 3.45 11.03
N TYR A 112 -3.01 4.56 11.54
CA TYR A 112 -2.62 5.91 11.15
C TYR A 112 -2.85 6.89 12.30
N LYS A 113 -1.97 7.90 12.41
CA LYS A 113 -2.13 9.03 13.34
C LYS A 113 -2.69 10.28 12.66
N THR A 114 -2.50 10.38 11.36
CA THR A 114 -2.86 11.56 10.57
C THR A 114 -3.64 11.14 9.34
N LYS A 115 -4.50 12.06 8.88
CA LYS A 115 -5.18 11.94 7.60
C LYS A 115 -4.59 12.94 6.62
N GLY A 116 -4.56 12.57 5.35
CA GLY A 116 -4.07 13.40 4.26
C GLY A 116 -5.12 13.55 3.17
N ASN A 117 -4.87 14.50 2.27
CA ASN A 117 -5.66 14.60 1.05
C ASN A 117 -5.32 13.46 0.09
N VAL A 118 -6.08 13.38 -1.01
CA VAL A 118 -5.91 12.33 -2.02
C VAL A 118 -4.49 12.29 -2.57
N LYS A 119 -3.89 13.46 -2.85
CA LYS A 119 -2.51 13.54 -3.34
C LYS A 119 -1.53 12.90 -2.35
N ALA A 120 -1.60 13.27 -1.08
CA ALA A 120 -0.72 12.74 -0.04
C ALA A 120 -0.87 11.21 0.13
N PHE A 121 -2.09 10.71 0.04
CA PHE A 121 -2.37 9.28 0.08
C PHE A 121 -1.77 8.55 -1.13
N LEU A 122 -1.97 9.06 -2.35
CA LEU A 122 -1.40 8.49 -3.57
C LEU A 122 0.13 8.55 -3.58
N ASP A 123 0.72 9.66 -3.12
CA ASP A 123 2.18 9.79 -2.96
C ASP A 123 2.74 8.75 -1.98
N ARG A 124 1.98 8.43 -0.92
CA ARG A 124 2.36 7.40 0.06
C ARG A 124 2.32 6.00 -0.56
N ILE A 125 1.30 5.67 -1.37
CA ILE A 125 1.27 4.42 -2.16
C ILE A 125 2.50 4.36 -3.07
N LEU A 126 2.75 5.41 -3.86
CA LEU A 126 3.86 5.44 -4.80
C LEU A 126 5.20 5.21 -4.10
N THR A 127 5.44 5.91 -2.99
CA THR A 127 6.67 5.79 -2.20
C THR A 127 6.86 4.38 -1.65
N ALA A 128 5.80 3.76 -1.12
CA ALA A 128 5.86 2.41 -0.57
C ALA A 128 6.28 1.38 -1.63
N TYR A 129 5.63 1.37 -2.81
CA TYR A 129 5.94 0.41 -3.86
C TYR A 129 7.27 0.70 -4.57
N GLN A 130 7.69 1.97 -4.67
CA GLN A 130 9.04 2.31 -5.13
C GLN A 130 10.13 1.83 -4.16
N GLY A 131 9.84 1.75 -2.86
CA GLY A 131 10.75 1.21 -1.86
C GLY A 131 10.99 -0.30 -2.00
N ILE A 132 10.02 -1.04 -2.56
CA ILE A 132 10.12 -2.48 -2.83
C ILE A 132 10.91 -2.75 -4.13
N ASN A 133 10.84 -1.85 -5.11
CA ASN A 133 11.51 -2.00 -6.40
C ASN A 133 13.00 -1.62 -6.42
N LYS A 134 13.64 -1.45 -5.25
CA LYS A 134 15.05 -1.07 -5.11
C LYS A 134 15.87 -2.25 -4.63
#